data_AF-A0A923IAW3-F1
#
_entry.id   AF-A0A923IAW3-F1
#
_cell.length_a   1.000
_cell.length_b   1.000
_cell.length_c   1.000
_cell.angle_alpha   90.00
_cell.angle_beta   90.00
_cell.angle_gamma   90.00
#
_symmetry.space_group_name_H-M   'P 1'
#
loop_
_entity.id
_entity.type
_entity.pdbx_description
1 polymer ?
#
loop_
_entity_poly.entity_id
_entity_poly.type
_entity_poly.pdbx_seq_one_letter_code
_entity_poly.pdbx_strand_id
1 'polypeptide(L)' 'MSPNVDWSLAPKEACWWAMDANGQANWFLKPNVAAFTDFWLSEPVPAPDFEFKGNWRESLTPRQC' A
#
# COMPACT_ATOMS: atom_id res chain seq x y z
N MET A 1 -3.16 15.80 5.69
CA MET A 1 -1.69 15.66 5.87
C MET A 1 -1.26 14.48 5.03
N SER A 2 -0.26 14.65 4.16
CA SER A 2 0.30 13.52 3.42
C SER A 2 1.16 12.68 4.36
N PRO A 3 0.99 11.35 4.41
CA PRO A 3 1.79 10.49 5.28
C PRO A 3 3.27 10.54 4.87
N ASN A 4 4.16 10.53 5.88
CA ASN A 4 5.60 10.45 5.67
C ASN A 4 6.02 8.98 5.52
N VAL A 5 5.68 8.38 4.39
CA VAL A 5 5.90 6.96 4.10
C VAL A 5 7.39 6.72 3.82
N ASP A 6 8.04 5.90 4.66
CA ASP A 6 9.41 5.43 4.40
C ASP A 6 9.39 4.25 3.43
N TRP A 7 9.62 4.55 2.14
CA TRP A 7 9.66 3.56 1.06
C TRP A 7 10.87 2.63 1.11
N SER A 8 11.86 2.85 1.98
CA SER A 8 12.99 1.92 2.14
C SER A 8 12.57 0.60 2.79
N LEU A 9 11.47 0.62 3.55
CA LEU A 9 10.86 -0.55 4.20
C LEU A 9 9.90 -1.30 3.27
N ALA A 10 9.57 -0.74 2.13
CA ALA A 10 8.60 -1.29 1.21
C ALA A 10 9.21 -2.44 0.39
N PRO A 11 8.45 -3.52 0.09
CA PRO A 11 8.84 -4.50 -0.92
C PRO A 11 9.21 -3.81 -2.25
N LYS A 12 10.10 -4.46 -3.02
CA LYS A 12 10.57 -3.91 -4.31
C LYS A 12 9.43 -3.56 -5.27
N GLU A 13 8.36 -4.35 -5.25
CA GLU A 13 7.21 -4.21 -6.15
C GLU A 13 6.09 -3.32 -5.59
N ALA A 14 6.24 -2.82 -4.35
CA ALA A 14 5.27 -1.93 -3.73
C ALA A 14 5.17 -0.62 -4.50
N CYS A 15 3.94 -0.28 -4.91
CA CYS A 15 3.62 0.92 -5.67
C CYS A 15 2.71 1.86 -4.89
N TRP A 16 1.98 1.37 -3.90
CA TRP A 16 1.15 2.19 -3.04
C TRP A 16 1.24 1.76 -1.58
N TRP A 17 0.99 2.72 -0.71
CA TRP A 17 0.76 2.51 0.71
C TRP A 17 -0.63 3.07 1.05
N ALA A 18 -1.41 2.36 1.86
CA ALA A 18 -2.66 2.89 2.41
C ALA A 18 -3.02 2.21 3.73
N MET A 19 -3.83 2.90 4.53
CA MET A 19 -4.47 2.40 5.74
C MET A 19 -5.90 1.98 5.45
N ASP A 20 -6.33 0.86 6.03
CA ASP A 20 -7.71 0.38 5.95
C ASP A 20 -8.61 1.01 7.05
N ALA A 21 -9.89 0.66 7.03
CA ALA A 21 -10.85 1.14 8.03
C ALA A 21 -10.58 0.61 9.46
N ASN A 22 -9.76 -0.43 9.61
CA ASN A 22 -9.36 -1.00 10.89
C ASN A 22 -8.09 -0.35 11.44
N GLY A 23 -7.49 0.60 10.72
CA GLY A 23 -6.23 1.23 11.11
C GLY A 23 -4.99 0.41 10.73
N GLN A 24 -5.13 -0.62 9.89
CA GLN A 24 -4.01 -1.43 9.41
C GLN A 24 -3.43 -0.83 8.14
N ALA A 25 -2.13 -0.55 8.17
CA ALA A 25 -1.39 -0.08 7.01
C ALA A 25 -0.86 -1.24 6.17
N ASN A 26 -0.96 -1.10 4.85
CA ASN A 26 -0.56 -2.13 3.90
C ASN A 26 0.17 -1.52 2.69
N TRP A 27 1.14 -2.25 2.17
CA TRP A 27 1.71 -2.06 0.85
C TRP A 27 0.85 -2.76 -0.19
N PHE A 28 0.58 -2.06 -1.29
CA PHE A 28 -0.07 -2.62 -2.48
C PHE A 28 0.96 -2.69 -3.61
N LEU A 29 1.07 -3.89 -4.20
CA LEU A 29 2.11 -4.22 -5.15
C LEU A 29 1.57 -4.12 -6.57
N LYS A 30 2.46 -4.08 -7.57
CA LYS A 30 2.04 -4.28 -8.97
C LYS A 30 1.36 -5.65 -9.11
N PRO A 31 0.44 -5.79 -10.09
CA PRO A 31 -0.02 -7.10 -10.53
C PRO A 31 1.13 -8.08 -10.71
N ASN A 32 1.06 -9.22 -10.04
CA ASN A 32 1.67 -10.41 -10.58
C ASN A 32 0.65 -11.05 -11.53
N VAL A 33 0.65 -10.63 -12.81
CA VAL A 33 -0.25 -11.18 -13.82
C VAL A 33 0.18 -12.62 -14.10
N ALA A 34 -0.37 -13.57 -13.36
CA ALA A 34 -0.32 -14.96 -13.75
C ALA A 34 -1.07 -15.09 -15.09
N ALA A 35 -0.51 -15.85 -16.04
CA ALA A 35 -1.01 -15.95 -17.41
C ALA A 35 -2.45 -16.52 -17.55
N PHE A 36 -3.13 -16.84 -16.44
CA PHE A 36 -4.40 -17.56 -16.38
C PHE A 36 -5.48 -16.90 -15.50
N THR A 37 -5.30 -15.65 -15.04
CA THR A 37 -6.32 -14.96 -14.23
C THR A 37 -6.70 -13.61 -14.84
N ASP A 38 -7.99 -13.46 -15.16
CA ASP A 38 -8.57 -12.22 -15.72
C ASP A 38 -8.87 -11.15 -14.65
N PHE A 39 -8.42 -11.36 -13.40
CA PHE A 39 -8.66 -10.45 -12.29
C PHE A 39 -7.36 -10.01 -11.63
N TRP A 40 -7.38 -8.80 -11.09
CA TRP A 40 -6.28 -8.21 -10.36
C TRP A 40 -6.50 -8.35 -8.86
N LEU A 41 -5.65 -9.15 -8.19
CA LEU A 41 -5.64 -9.25 -6.74
C LEU A 41 -4.20 -9.11 -6.24
N SER A 42 -3.94 -8.09 -5.43
CA SER A 42 -2.74 -8.01 -4.61
C SER A 42 -3.13 -8.45 -3.21
N GLU A 43 -2.43 -9.44 -2.66
CA GLU A 43 -2.51 -9.68 -1.21
C GLU A 43 -2.02 -8.41 -0.47
N PRO A 44 -2.70 -8.00 0.62
CA PRO A 44 -2.22 -6.92 1.44
C PRO A 44 -0.92 -7.33 2.12
N VAL A 45 0.17 -6.62 1.83
CA VAL A 45 1.44 -6.85 2.54
C VAL A 45 1.49 -5.87 3.71
N PRO A 46 1.59 -6.33 4.96
CA PRO A 46 1.60 -5.44 6.13
C PRO A 46 2.68 -4.38 6.04
N ALA A 47 2.33 -3.15 6.42
CA ALA A 47 3.23 -2.00 6.46
C ALA A 47 3.19 -1.34 7.85
N PRO A 48 4.25 -0.63 8.25
CA PRO A 48 4.16 0.32 9.36
C PRO A 48 3.08 1.38 9.09
N ASP A 49 2.45 1.86 10.16
CA ASP A 49 1.40 2.90 10.08
C ASP A 49 1.96 4.31 9.83
N PHE A 50 3.29 4.47 9.96
CA PHE A 50 4.01 5.74 9.88
C PHE A 50 3.38 6.84 10.74
N GLU A 51 2.80 6.43 11.87
CA GLU A 51 2.06 7.29 12.80
C GLU A 51 0.92 8.09 12.13
N PHE A 52 0.39 7.61 10.99
CA PHE A 52 -0.69 8.29 10.29
C PHE A 52 -1.97 8.31 11.17
N LYS A 53 -2.43 9.52 11.53
CA LYS A 53 -3.65 9.75 12.31
C LYS A 53 -4.80 10.36 11.50
N GLY A 54 -4.68 10.37 10.17
CA GLY A 54 -5.66 10.97 9.27
C GLY A 54 -6.83 10.03 8.95
N ASN A 55 -7.75 10.52 8.09
CA ASN A 55 -8.81 9.68 7.54
C ASN A 55 -8.20 8.61 6.64
N TRP A 56 -8.49 7.33 6.91
CA TRP A 56 -7.98 6.21 6.11
C TRP A 56 -8.31 6.35 4.62
N ARG A 57 -9.43 6.99 4.27
CA ARG A 57 -9.85 7.28 2.88
C ARG A 57 -8.90 8.20 2.14
N GLU A 58 -8.09 8.97 2.87
CA GLU A 58 -7.12 9.94 2.36
C GLU A 58 -5.68 9.42 2.47
N SER A 59 -5.49 8.19 2.95
CA SER A 59 -4.16 7.61 3.21
C SER A 59 -3.44 7.11 1.97
N LEU A 60 -4.15 6.93 0.85
CA LEU A 60 -3.58 6.36 -0.38
C LEU A 60 -2.41 7.19 -0.87
N THR A 61 -1.21 6.61 -0.80
CA THR A 61 0.04 7.28 -1.09
C THR A 61 0.77 6.51 -2.19
N PRO A 62 0.91 7.08 -3.39
CA PRO A 62 1.66 6.45 -4.46
C PRO A 62 3.16 6.56 -4.23
N ARG A 63 3.89 5.50 -4.53
CA ARG A 63 5.32 5.54 -4.79
C ARG A 63 5.50 6.20 -6.14
N GLN A 64 6.39 7.20 -6.26
CA GLN A 64 6.87 7.62 -7.57
C GLN A 64 7.66 6.44 -8.15
N CYS A 65 7.00 5.66 -9.02
CA CYS A 65 7.57 4.49 -9.69
C CYS A 65 8.29 4.93 -10.97
#